data_AF-A0A1U7VZ66-F1
#
_entry.id   AF-A0A1U7VZ66-F1
#
_cell.length_a   1.000
_cell.length_b   1.000
_cell.length_c   1.000
_cell.angle_alpha   90.00
_cell.angle_beta   90.00
_cell.angle_gamma   90.00
#
_symmetry.space_group_name_H-M   'P 1'
#
loop_
_entity.id
_entity.type
_entity.pdbx_description
1 polymer ?
#
loop_
_entity_poly.entity_id
_entity_poly.type
_entity_poly.pdbx_seq_one_letter_code
_entity_poly.pdbx_strand_id
1 'polypeptide(L)'
;MKVHPVPRKRNITLRYDIVSALSQANAIASGRQKKLRRLPHIFAKVLELPFHSDADVSIQESPDSLRFVIPTDDNVGDNIRAHTVEIYPGVTKIVIRGDNVLDSSLGEFELDLWRFRLPPSTLPELATAAFNDGELVVTVPKDPHEEDVDGADIGEAGRLILVQ
;
A
#
# COMPACT_ATOMS: atom_id res chain seq x y z
N MET A 1 -20.31 29.31 25.97
CA MET A 1 -19.41 29.32 24.79
C MET A 1 -18.56 28.06 24.82
N LYS A 2 -18.69 27.18 23.82
CA LYS A 2 -17.94 25.91 23.75
C LYS A 2 -16.71 26.11 22.87
N VAL A 3 -15.60 26.52 23.49
CA VAL A 3 -14.35 26.81 22.78
C VAL A 3 -13.72 25.50 22.31
N HIS A 4 -13.44 25.37 21.01
CA HIS A 4 -12.76 24.20 20.46
C HIS A 4 -11.24 24.39 20.57
N PRO A 5 -10.48 23.38 21.03
CA PRO A 5 -9.03 23.49 21.11
C PRO A 5 -8.39 23.50 19.72
N VAL A 6 -7.45 24.41 19.53
CA VAL A 6 -6.71 24.63 18.27
C VAL A 6 -5.75 23.44 18.00
N PRO A 7 -5.62 22.94 16.75
CA PRO A 7 -4.73 21.83 16.44
C PRO A 7 -3.26 22.22 16.65
N ARG A 8 -2.56 21.53 17.57
CA ARG A 8 -1.10 21.68 17.74
C ARG A 8 -0.38 20.93 16.62
N LYS A 9 0.35 21.67 15.78
CA LYS A 9 1.35 21.13 14.84
C LYS A 9 2.34 20.23 15.59
N ARG A 10 2.47 18.96 15.17
CA ARG A 10 3.53 18.06 15.63
C ARG A 10 4.54 17.91 14.49
N ASN A 11 5.75 18.42 14.70
CA ASN A 11 6.87 18.25 13.79
C ASN A 11 7.39 16.82 13.97
N ILE A 12 7.20 15.95 12.97
CA ILE A 12 7.74 14.58 12.98
C ILE A 12 9.11 14.64 12.31
N THR A 13 10.18 14.65 13.12
CA THR A 13 11.55 14.45 12.64
C THR A 13 11.91 12.97 12.80
N LEU A 14 11.98 12.22 11.70
CA LEU A 14 12.47 10.84 11.67
C LEU A 14 14.00 10.88 11.60
N ARG A 15 14.67 10.88 12.75
CA ARG A 15 16.11 10.57 12.82
C ARG A 15 16.23 9.06 13.01
N TYR A 16 16.53 8.34 11.94
CA TYR A 16 16.96 6.95 12.04
C TYR A 16 18.27 6.92 12.84
N ASP A 17 18.18 6.37 14.05
CA ASP A 17 19.17 6.55 15.09
C ASP A 17 20.05 5.31 15.21
N ILE A 18 21.20 5.32 14.52
CA ILE A 18 22.28 4.33 14.72
C ILE A 18 22.71 4.30 16.21
N VAL A 19 22.48 5.39 16.97
CA VAL A 19 22.74 5.46 18.42
C VAL A 19 21.74 4.61 19.23
N SER A 20 20.56 4.28 18.68
CA SER A 20 19.57 3.41 19.32
C SER A 20 20.05 1.96 19.42
N ALA A 21 20.89 1.49 18.49
CA ALA A 21 21.51 0.16 18.57
C ALA A 21 22.54 0.09 19.71
N LEU A 22 23.36 1.13 19.89
CA LEU A 22 24.34 1.22 20.98
C LEU A 22 23.68 1.45 22.35
N SER A 23 22.57 2.18 22.39
CA SER A 23 21.79 2.43 23.61
C SER A 23 21.06 1.18 24.13
N GLN A 24 20.75 0.22 23.25
CA GLN A 24 20.14 -1.07 23.64
C GLN A 24 21.08 -1.96 24.46
N ALA A 25 22.39 -1.89 24.24
CA ALA A 25 23.37 -2.65 25.03
C ALA A 25 23.48 -2.14 26.49
N ASN A 26 23.28 -0.83 26.70
CA ASN A 26 23.32 -0.21 28.04
C ASN A 26 21.98 -0.26 28.80
N ALA A 27 20.87 -0.58 28.14
CA ALA A 27 19.53 -0.56 28.74
C ALA A 27 19.12 -1.87 29.45
N ILE A 28 19.91 -2.95 29.32
CA ILE A 28 19.63 -4.24 29.96
C ILE A 28 19.82 -4.15 31.50
N ALA A 29 20.59 -3.17 31.99
CA ALA A 29 20.92 -2.99 33.41
C ALA A 29 19.97 -2.05 34.18
N SER A 30 19.01 -1.39 33.53
CA SER A 30 18.14 -0.43 34.23
C SER A 30 16.72 -0.53 33.68
N GLY A 31 15.79 -1.00 34.51
CA GLY A 31 14.38 -1.31 34.21
C GLY A 31 13.52 -0.11 33.80
N ARG A 32 13.97 0.65 32.79
CA ARG A 32 13.18 1.67 32.11
C ARG A 32 12.04 0.97 31.39
N GLN A 33 10.83 1.23 31.85
CA GLN A 33 9.56 0.94 31.18
C GLN A 33 9.70 1.31 29.70
N LYS A 34 9.78 0.30 28.81
CA LYS A 34 9.83 0.49 27.36
C LYS A 34 8.50 1.10 26.94
N LYS A 35 8.46 2.42 26.76
CA LYS A 35 7.29 3.08 26.18
C LYS A 35 7.17 2.58 24.74
N LEU A 36 6.20 1.70 24.50
CA LEU A 36 5.87 1.20 23.16
C LEU A 36 5.53 2.41 22.28
N ARG A 37 6.20 2.49 21.13
CA ARG A 37 5.82 3.43 20.07
C ARG A 37 4.79 2.73 19.20
N ARG A 38 3.77 3.46 18.74
CA ARG A 38 2.83 2.92 17.74
C ARG A 38 3.62 2.63 16.47
N LEU A 39 3.55 1.40 15.99
CA LEU A 39 4.08 1.05 14.68
C LEU A 39 3.27 1.80 13.61
N PRO A 40 3.89 2.27 12.52
CA PRO A 40 3.16 2.71 11.35
C PRO A 40 2.17 1.62 10.92
N HIS A 41 0.96 2.02 10.53
CA HIS A 41 0.00 1.05 10.02
C HIS A 41 0.52 0.50 8.69
N ILE A 42 0.61 -0.82 8.58
CA ILE A 42 0.97 -1.52 7.35
C ILE A 42 -0.26 -2.29 6.87
N PHE A 43 -0.61 -2.13 5.60
CA PHE A 43 -1.72 -2.84 4.98
C PHE A 43 -1.23 -4.15 4.39
N ALA A 44 -2.06 -5.19 4.43
CA ALA A 44 -1.69 -6.54 3.96
C ALA A 44 -1.30 -6.60 2.47
N LYS A 45 -1.96 -5.82 1.60
CA LYS A 45 -1.68 -5.78 0.16
C LYS A 45 -1.58 -4.31 -0.28
N VAL A 46 -0.48 -3.94 -0.92
CA VAL A 46 -0.22 -2.54 -1.35
C VAL A 46 0.33 -2.53 -2.78
N LEU A 47 -0.17 -1.64 -3.62
CA LEU A 47 0.48 -1.25 -4.86
C LEU A 47 1.30 0.02 -4.61
N GLU A 48 2.55 0.04 -5.05
CA GLU A 48 3.45 1.21 -5.02
C GLU A 48 3.95 1.46 -6.44
N LEU A 49 3.60 2.61 -6.99
CA LEU A 49 4.00 3.01 -8.34
C LEU A 49 5.23 3.93 -8.27
N PRO A 50 6.11 3.90 -9.28
CA PRO A 50 7.32 4.71 -9.35
C PRO A 50 7.03 6.15 -9.80
N PHE A 51 5.98 6.76 -9.23
CA PHE A 51 5.60 8.15 -9.47
C PHE A 51 5.37 8.86 -8.15
N HIS A 52 5.44 10.20 -8.18
CA HIS A 52 5.09 11.01 -7.02
C HIS A 52 3.62 10.82 -6.63
N SER A 53 3.32 11.05 -5.36
CA SER A 53 2.01 10.82 -4.75
C SER A 53 0.88 11.68 -5.33
N ASP A 54 1.21 12.75 -6.05
CA ASP A 54 0.29 13.64 -6.76
C ASP A 54 0.12 13.29 -8.25
N ALA A 55 0.74 12.22 -8.73
CA ALA A 55 0.56 11.73 -10.10
C ALA A 55 -0.92 11.41 -10.40
N ASP A 56 -1.34 11.74 -11.61
CA ASP A 56 -2.70 11.48 -12.09
C ASP A 56 -2.85 10.00 -12.49
N VAL A 57 -3.40 9.21 -11.57
CA VAL A 57 -3.60 7.77 -11.75
C VAL A 57 -5.10 7.49 -11.82
N SER A 58 -5.56 7.03 -12.98
CA SER A 58 -6.95 6.58 -13.17
C SER A 58 -7.09 5.15 -12.67
N ILE A 59 -8.05 4.93 -11.76
CA ILE A 59 -8.33 3.61 -11.18
C ILE A 59 -9.64 3.09 -11.75
N GLN A 60 -9.59 1.96 -12.43
CA GLN A 60 -10.73 1.30 -13.03
C GLN A 60 -10.96 -0.05 -12.34
N GLU A 61 -12.14 -0.23 -11.78
CA GLU A 61 -12.51 -1.44 -11.07
C GLU A 61 -13.51 -2.26 -11.88
N SER A 62 -13.17 -3.53 -12.07
CA SER A 62 -14.08 -4.56 -12.57
C SER A 62 -14.25 -5.67 -11.51
N PRO A 63 -15.21 -6.59 -11.70
CA PRO A 63 -15.33 -7.76 -10.84
C PRO A 63 -14.06 -8.62 -10.82
N ASP A 64 -13.35 -8.68 -11.95
CA ASP A 64 -12.20 -9.57 -12.12
C ASP A 64 -10.85 -8.90 -11.83
N SER A 65 -10.78 -7.56 -11.76
CA SER A 65 -9.50 -6.86 -11.63
C SER A 65 -9.62 -5.40 -11.19
N LEU A 66 -8.51 -4.86 -10.68
CA LEU A 66 -8.24 -3.42 -10.60
C LEU A 66 -7.21 -3.04 -11.66
N ARG A 67 -7.47 -1.98 -12.41
CA ARG A 67 -6.54 -1.40 -13.37
C ARG A 67 -6.15 0.01 -12.95
N PHE A 68 -4.87 0.29 -13.01
CA PHE A 68 -4.29 1.61 -12.74
C PHE A 68 -3.66 2.09 -14.03
N VAL A 69 -4.15 3.19 -14.57
CA VAL A 69 -3.70 3.77 -15.84
C VAL A 69 -3.04 5.11 -15.55
N ILE A 70 -1.80 5.26 -16.01
CA ILE A 70 -0.96 6.42 -15.75
C ILE A 70 -0.47 6.95 -17.10
N PRO A 71 -0.93 8.13 -17.53
CA PRO A 71 -0.35 8.81 -18.68
C PRO A 71 1.09 9.20 -18.37
N THR A 72 2.05 8.80 -19.21
CA THR A 72 3.45 9.18 -19.07
C THR A 72 4.14 9.22 -20.43
N ASP A 73 4.78 10.35 -20.71
CA ASP A 73 5.60 10.56 -21.92
C ASP A 73 7.00 9.93 -21.79
N ASP A 74 7.34 9.42 -20.60
CA ASP A 74 8.62 8.79 -20.34
C ASP A 74 8.66 7.47 -21.10
N ASN A 75 9.74 7.24 -21.86
CA ASN A 75 9.94 5.98 -22.56
C ASN A 75 10.29 4.89 -21.55
N VAL A 76 9.28 4.42 -20.84
CA VAL A 76 9.35 3.29 -19.94
C VAL A 76 9.60 2.08 -20.83
N GLY A 77 10.87 1.69 -20.97
CA GLY A 77 11.31 0.76 -22.01
C GLY A 77 10.57 -0.58 -21.97
N ASP A 78 10.63 -1.36 -23.05
CA ASP A 78 9.78 -2.54 -23.30
C ASP A 78 9.77 -3.63 -22.19
N ASN A 79 10.74 -3.63 -21.27
CA ASN A 79 10.90 -4.64 -20.22
C ASN A 79 10.26 -4.23 -18.88
N ILE A 80 9.00 -3.80 -18.90
CA ILE A 80 8.26 -3.48 -17.67
C ILE A 80 7.58 -4.73 -17.12
N ARG A 81 7.64 -4.89 -15.80
CA ARG A 81 6.91 -5.92 -15.08
C ARG A 81 6.42 -5.43 -13.72
N ALA A 82 5.27 -5.95 -13.32
CA ALA A 82 4.85 -5.92 -11.93
C ALA A 82 5.61 -7.00 -11.16
N HIS A 83 6.13 -6.66 -9.99
CA HIS A 83 6.86 -7.59 -9.13
C HIS A 83 6.30 -7.53 -7.73
N THR A 84 5.89 -8.67 -7.20
CA THR A 84 5.39 -8.79 -5.83
C THR A 84 6.54 -9.11 -4.89
N VAL A 85 6.59 -8.40 -3.77
CA VAL A 85 7.56 -8.62 -2.69
C VAL A 85 6.82 -8.75 -1.37
N GLU A 86 7.25 -9.69 -0.53
CA GLU A 86 6.81 -9.77 0.85
C GLU A 86 7.73 -8.87 1.70
N ILE A 87 7.19 -7.78 2.23
CA ILE A 87 7.96 -6.80 3.02
C ILE A 87 7.93 -7.10 4.52
N TYR A 88 6.98 -7.92 4.93
CA TYR A 88 6.79 -8.45 6.28
C TYR A 88 5.87 -9.67 6.15
N PRO A 89 5.97 -10.69 7.04
CA PRO A 89 5.08 -11.86 6.98
C PRO A 89 3.61 -11.51 6.80
N GLY A 90 3.00 -11.96 5.69
CA GLY A 90 1.60 -11.70 5.34
C GLY A 90 1.32 -10.29 4.79
N VAL A 91 2.37 -9.51 4.47
CA VAL A 91 2.28 -8.19 3.87
C VAL A 91 3.01 -8.18 2.53
N THR A 92 2.23 -8.11 1.46
CA THR A 92 2.74 -8.05 0.09
C THR A 92 2.65 -6.65 -0.48
N LYS A 93 3.68 -6.29 -1.24
CA LYS A 93 3.76 -5.04 -2.00
C LYS A 93 4.02 -5.37 -3.46
N ILE A 94 3.21 -4.81 -4.36
CA ILE A 94 3.48 -4.80 -5.79
C ILE A 94 4.30 -3.56 -6.10
N VAL A 95 5.43 -3.75 -6.77
CA VAL A 95 6.28 -2.67 -7.30
C VAL A 95 6.45 -2.84 -8.80
N ILE A 96 6.58 -1.74 -9.54
CA ILE A 96 6.83 -1.78 -10.98
C ILE A 96 8.34 -1.69 -11.24
N ARG A 97 8.87 -2.62 -12.03
CA ARG A 97 10.29 -2.71 -12.38
C ARG A 97 10.44 -2.71 -13.89
N GLY A 98 11.51 -2.11 -14.39
CA GLY A 98 11.90 -2.16 -15.80
C GLY A 98 13.13 -1.31 -16.07
N ASP A 99 13.71 -1.48 -17.26
CA ASP A 99 15.06 -1.00 -17.56
C ASP A 99 15.18 0.54 -17.49
N ASN A 100 14.10 1.25 -17.84
CA ASN A 100 14.00 2.71 -17.80
C ASN A 100 12.86 3.21 -16.90
N VAL A 101 12.42 2.43 -15.91
CA VAL A 101 11.31 2.79 -14.99
C VAL A 101 11.74 3.88 -13.98
N LEU A 102 12.49 4.88 -14.48
CA LEU A 102 13.28 5.90 -13.78
C LEU A 102 14.52 5.33 -13.08
N ASP A 103 15.70 5.72 -13.58
CA ASP A 103 17.05 5.40 -13.09
C ASP A 103 17.15 5.42 -11.55
N SER A 104 16.97 4.25 -10.92
CA SER A 104 17.46 3.71 -9.63
C SER A 104 17.85 4.67 -8.47
N SER A 105 17.35 5.90 -8.45
CA SER A 105 17.77 7.00 -7.55
C SER A 105 16.61 7.70 -6.85
N LEU A 106 15.35 7.31 -7.14
CA LEU A 106 14.27 7.42 -6.16
C LEU A 106 14.64 6.48 -5.00
N GLY A 107 15.47 7.02 -4.11
CA GLY A 107 16.25 6.24 -3.17
C GLY A 107 15.36 5.53 -2.17
N GLU A 108 16.01 4.68 -1.37
CA GLU A 108 15.47 3.94 -0.22
C GLU A 108 14.66 4.79 0.80
N PHE A 109 14.51 6.10 0.58
CA PHE A 109 13.92 7.12 1.45
C PHE A 109 12.88 8.04 0.79
N GLU A 110 12.52 7.85 -0.48
CA GLU A 110 11.47 8.67 -1.11
C GLU A 110 10.09 8.19 -0.63
N LEU A 111 9.52 8.93 0.33
CA LEU A 111 8.29 8.55 1.05
C LEU A 111 7.02 9.02 0.32
N ASP A 112 7.17 9.87 -0.69
CA ASP A 112 6.10 10.48 -1.48
C ASP A 112 5.79 9.69 -2.76
N LEU A 113 6.01 8.37 -2.75
CA LEU A 113 5.57 7.51 -3.84
C LEU A 113 4.05 7.35 -3.84
N TRP A 114 3.49 7.18 -5.03
CA TRP A 114 2.08 6.90 -5.22
C TRP A 114 1.77 5.48 -4.72
N ARG A 115 0.82 5.38 -3.78
CA ARG A 115 0.49 4.12 -3.09
C ARG A 115 -1.01 3.92 -3.00
N PHE A 116 -1.43 2.69 -3.25
CA PHE A 116 -2.82 2.27 -3.11
C PHE A 116 -2.94 1.02 -2.26
N ARG A 117 -3.88 1.04 -1.30
CA ARG A 117 -4.23 -0.13 -0.51
C ARG A 117 -5.14 -1.03 -1.34
N LEU A 118 -4.69 -2.25 -1.60
CA LEU A 118 -5.48 -3.20 -2.36
C LEU A 118 -6.51 -3.91 -1.47
N PRO A 119 -7.72 -4.20 -1.99
CA PRO A 119 -8.70 -5.05 -1.33
C PRO A 119 -8.17 -6.46 -1.05
N PRO A 120 -8.68 -7.15 -0.03
CA PRO A 120 -8.31 -8.55 0.26
C PRO A 120 -8.51 -9.48 -0.94
N SER A 121 -9.58 -9.30 -1.72
CA SER A 121 -9.91 -10.09 -2.91
C SER A 121 -8.86 -10.03 -4.04
N THR A 122 -7.90 -9.11 -3.98
CA THR A 122 -6.87 -9.00 -5.02
C THR A 122 -5.84 -10.13 -4.96
N LEU A 123 -5.25 -10.47 -6.11
CA LEU A 123 -4.19 -11.48 -6.26
C LEU A 123 -2.88 -10.80 -6.73
N PRO A 124 -2.09 -10.20 -5.81
CA PRO A 124 -0.84 -9.51 -6.15
C PRO A 124 0.15 -10.35 -6.97
N GLU A 125 0.23 -11.66 -6.75
CA GLU A 125 1.15 -12.55 -7.47
C GLU A 125 0.84 -12.69 -8.96
N LEU A 126 -0.38 -12.34 -9.39
CA LEU A 126 -0.82 -12.36 -10.78
C LEU A 126 -0.84 -10.96 -11.42
N ALA A 127 -0.34 -9.94 -10.70
CA ALA A 127 -0.32 -8.60 -11.22
C ALA A 127 0.58 -8.50 -12.45
N THR A 128 0.14 -7.70 -13.42
CA THR A 128 0.86 -7.44 -14.66
C THR A 128 1.00 -5.93 -14.87
N ALA A 129 2.02 -5.54 -15.63
CA ALA A 129 2.23 -4.18 -16.04
C ALA A 129 2.61 -4.17 -17.52
N ALA A 130 2.07 -3.21 -18.26
CA ALA A 130 2.36 -3.00 -19.67
C ALA A 130 2.42 -1.49 -19.94
N PHE A 131 3.20 -1.11 -20.95
CA PHE A 131 3.27 0.27 -21.42
C PHE A 131 2.89 0.32 -22.89
N ASN A 132 1.79 1.00 -23.19
CA ASN A 132 1.23 1.10 -24.54
C ASN A 132 0.76 2.54 -24.77
N ASP A 133 1.07 3.11 -25.93
CA ASP A 133 0.53 4.42 -26.37
C ASP A 133 0.72 5.59 -25.36
N GLY A 134 1.88 5.63 -24.68
CA GLY A 134 2.17 6.67 -23.69
C GLY A 134 1.46 6.46 -22.35
N GLU A 135 0.95 5.26 -22.08
CA GLU A 135 0.30 4.93 -20.82
C GLU A 135 0.93 3.70 -20.17
N LEU A 136 1.27 3.81 -18.88
CA LEU A 136 1.54 2.65 -18.04
C LEU A 136 0.20 2.11 -17.52
N VAL A 137 -0.04 0.83 -17.75
CA VAL A 137 -1.22 0.11 -17.26
C VAL A 137 -0.78 -1.01 -16.33
N VAL A 138 -1.15 -0.90 -15.06
CA VAL A 138 -0.96 -1.96 -14.06
C VAL A 138 -2.28 -2.65 -13.81
N THR A 139 -2.34 -3.96 -13.97
CA THR A 139 -3.54 -4.77 -13.74
C THR A 139 -3.31 -5.71 -12.56
N VAL A 140 -4.18 -5.64 -11.56
CA VAL A 140 -4.17 -6.52 -10.39
C VAL A 140 -5.45 -7.37 -10.42
N PRO A 141 -5.36 -8.67 -10.72
CA PRO A 141 -6.53 -9.55 -10.73
C PRO A 141 -7.18 -9.68 -9.35
N LYS A 142 -8.44 -10.08 -9.33
CA LYS A 142 -9.19 -10.46 -8.13
C LYS A 142 -9.55 -11.94 -8.16
N ASP A 143 -9.71 -12.53 -6.97
CA ASP A 143 -10.29 -13.84 -6.82
C ASP A 143 -11.83 -13.74 -6.97
N PRO A 144 -12.45 -14.42 -7.94
CA PRO A 144 -13.89 -14.39 -8.12
C PRO A 144 -14.67 -15.09 -6.99
N HIS A 145 -13.99 -15.82 -6.10
CA HIS A 145 -14.60 -16.58 -5.00
C HIS A 145 -14.43 -15.90 -3.63
N GLU A 146 -13.62 -14.86 -3.52
CA GLU A 146 -13.59 -14.02 -2.33
C GLU A 146 -14.68 -12.95 -2.46
N GLU A 147 -15.90 -13.29 -2.02
CA GLU A 147 -16.97 -12.30 -1.89
C GLU A 147 -16.51 -11.18 -0.94
N ASP A 148 -16.76 -9.93 -1.32
CA ASP A 148 -16.52 -8.78 -0.47
C ASP A 148 -17.38 -8.97 0.80
N VAL A 149 -16.74 -9.39 1.90
CA VAL A 149 -17.37 -9.43 3.23
C VAL A 149 -17.53 -7.99 3.70
N ASP A 150 -18.47 -7.29 3.07
CA ASP A 150 -18.81 -5.93 3.41
C ASP A 150 -19.86 -5.97 4.52
N GLY A 151 -19.41 -5.65 5.74
CA GLY A 151 -20.29 -5.34 6.87
C GLY A 151 -20.82 -6.54 7.65
N ALA A 152 -20.28 -6.73 8.85
CA ALA A 152 -20.94 -7.51 9.88
C ALA A 152 -22.33 -6.94 10.21
N ASP A 153 -23.39 -7.60 9.77
CA ASP A 153 -24.68 -7.58 10.48
C ASP A 153 -24.74 -8.80 11.40
N ILE A 154 -24.53 -8.53 12.69
CA ILE A 154 -24.77 -9.47 13.76
C ILE A 154 -26.28 -9.49 13.99
N GLY A 155 -26.97 -10.48 13.42
CA GLY A 155 -28.43 -10.52 13.50
C GLY A 155 -29.07 -11.85 13.13
N GLU A 156 -28.99 -12.79 14.07
CA GLU A 156 -30.13 -13.65 14.45
C GLU A 156 -30.64 -14.73 13.47
N ALA A 157 -30.62 -15.95 13.99
CA ALA A 157 -31.35 -17.10 13.47
C ALA A 157 -32.84 -16.80 13.27
N GLY A 158 -33.41 -17.13 12.11
CA GLY A 158 -34.86 -17.13 12.00
C GLY A 158 -35.44 -17.27 10.59
N ARG A 159 -35.85 -18.50 10.27
CA ARG A 159 -37.15 -18.83 9.66
C ARG A 159 -37.47 -18.25 8.26
N LEU A 160 -37.46 -19.16 7.29
CA LEU A 160 -38.11 -19.03 5.98
C LEU A 160 -39.60 -18.67 6.12
N ILE A 161 -40.08 -17.72 5.30
CA ILE A 161 -41.48 -17.60 4.91
C ILE A 161 -41.54 -17.46 3.38
N LEU A 162 -42.24 -18.42 2.75
CA LEU A 162 -42.64 -18.41 1.36
C LEU A 162 -43.92 -17.56 1.22
N VAL A 163 -43.91 -16.62 0.29
CA VAL A 163 -45.09 -16.00 -0.33
C VAL A 163 -45.04 -16.45 -1.79
N GLN A 164 -46.07 -17.07 -2.38
CA GLN A 164 -47.47 -16.67 -2.41
C GLN A 164 -48.37 -17.89 -2.68
#